data_AF-X1JCK4-F1
#
_entry.id   AF-X1JCK4-F1
#
_cell.length_a   1.000
_cell.length_b   1.000
_cell.length_c   1.000
_cell.angle_alpha   90.00
_cell.angle_beta   90.00
_cell.angle_gamma   90.00
#
_symmetry.space_group_name_H-M   'P 1'
#
loop_
_entity.id
_entity.type
_entity.pdbx_description
1 polymer ?
#
loop_
_entity_poly.entity_id
_entity_poly.type
_entity_poly.pdbx_seq_one_letter_code
_entity_poly.pdbx_strand_id
1 'polypeptide(L)'
;QAMVFGNMGNRSGAGVVFSRDPSTGERKLFGEFMCNAQGEDIVAGIRTPQPISDLAEIMPQCYQELSDISQRLERHFKDLQDIEFTIQDGKLWVLQTRAGKRTAQAGVKIAIAMAREKLISRKEALRYIAPEDIEQLLYPTLDPTVEKEVIATGLPASPGVASGKIIFDPEELAQLAREGGDEFILVRNKTSADDFPGIRAAIGVLTATGGITSHAAVVTRGMGKTCIVGASGININEVREEFVAGNRIFRKGDYITLDGTERGGYRRK
;
A
#
# COMPACT_ATOMS: atom_id res chain seq x y z
N GLN A 1 27.92 -19.28 -3.56
CA GLN A 1 26.85 -20.25 -3.88
C GLN A 1 27.17 -20.88 -5.23
N ALA A 2 26.92 -22.17 -5.42
CA ALA A 2 27.05 -22.79 -6.76
C ALA A 2 25.93 -22.27 -7.68
N MET A 3 26.23 -22.03 -8.96
CA MET A 3 25.27 -21.49 -9.91
C MET A 3 24.21 -22.53 -10.28
N VAL A 4 22.97 -22.05 -10.44
CA VAL A 4 21.82 -22.79 -10.96
C VAL A 4 21.19 -21.94 -12.07
N PHE A 5 20.79 -22.57 -13.17
CA PHE A 5 20.41 -21.89 -14.41
C PHE A 5 18.93 -22.09 -14.75
N GLY A 6 18.14 -21.02 -14.61
CA GLY A 6 16.72 -20.98 -14.99
C GLY A 6 16.48 -20.79 -16.50
N ASN A 7 17.54 -20.61 -17.29
CA ASN A 7 17.51 -20.26 -18.71
C ASN A 7 18.06 -21.37 -19.64
N MET A 8 17.84 -22.64 -19.27
CA MET A 8 18.28 -23.81 -20.08
C MET A 8 17.15 -24.42 -20.94
N GLY A 9 16.10 -23.65 -21.22
CA GLY A 9 14.94 -24.08 -22.00
C GLY A 9 13.64 -24.16 -21.20
N ASN A 10 12.62 -24.78 -21.78
CA ASN A 10 11.23 -24.71 -21.28
C ASN A 10 10.99 -25.48 -19.98
N ARG A 11 11.93 -26.33 -19.56
CA ARG A 11 11.89 -27.04 -18.26
C ARG A 11 12.72 -26.34 -17.17
N SER A 12 13.15 -25.11 -17.45
CA SER A 12 13.87 -24.27 -16.51
C SER A 12 13.13 -22.95 -16.31
N GLY A 13 13.34 -22.31 -15.16
CA GLY A 13 12.77 -21.00 -14.87
C GLY A 13 13.29 -20.44 -13.56
N ALA A 14 12.91 -19.20 -13.27
CA ALA A 14 13.19 -18.54 -11.99
C ALA A 14 11.90 -17.89 -11.47
N GLY A 15 11.80 -17.66 -10.17
CA GLY A 15 10.61 -17.05 -9.58
C GLY A 15 10.81 -16.61 -8.13
N VAL A 16 9.82 -15.85 -7.66
CA VAL A 16 9.71 -15.36 -6.29
C VAL A 16 8.30 -15.65 -5.79
N VAL A 17 8.19 -16.27 -4.61
CA VAL A 17 6.92 -16.65 -4.02
C VAL A 17 6.86 -16.34 -2.53
N PHE A 18 5.66 -16.05 -2.07
CA PHE A 18 5.27 -15.94 -0.69
C PHE A 18 4.47 -17.17 -0.27
N SER A 19 4.75 -17.69 0.93
CA SER A 19 4.03 -18.87 1.46
C SER A 19 2.54 -18.61 1.73
N ARG A 20 2.15 -17.33 1.87
CA ARG A 20 0.77 -16.82 1.92
C ARG A 20 0.69 -15.53 1.09
N ASP A 21 -0.50 -15.10 0.75
CA ASP A 21 -0.70 -13.81 0.08
C ASP A 21 -0.28 -12.64 1.00
N PRO A 22 0.74 -11.84 0.63
CA PRO A 22 1.28 -10.77 1.48
C PRO A 22 0.35 -9.54 1.57
N SER A 23 -0.65 -9.45 0.70
CA SER A 23 -1.62 -8.35 0.66
C SER A 23 -2.90 -8.69 1.41
N THR A 24 -3.42 -9.90 1.24
CA THR A 24 -4.71 -10.33 1.80
C THR A 24 -4.58 -11.27 3.01
N GLY A 25 -3.40 -11.84 3.25
CA GLY A 25 -3.14 -12.87 4.26
C GLY A 25 -3.80 -14.23 3.98
N GLU A 26 -4.31 -14.46 2.77
CA GLU A 26 -4.87 -15.75 2.37
C GLU A 26 -3.80 -16.84 2.34
N ARG A 27 -4.15 -18.04 2.84
CA ARG A 27 -3.26 -19.20 2.91
C ARG A 27 -3.18 -19.90 1.55
N LYS A 28 -2.51 -19.26 0.59
CA LYS A 28 -2.20 -19.77 -0.75
C LYS A 28 -0.78 -19.37 -1.15
N LEU A 29 -0.11 -20.19 -1.95
CA LEU A 29 1.16 -19.80 -2.56
C LEU A 29 0.89 -18.61 -3.50
N PHE A 30 1.59 -17.50 -3.29
CA PHE A 30 1.37 -16.27 -4.03
C PHE A 30 2.70 -15.79 -4.61
N GLY A 31 2.72 -15.37 -5.86
CA GLY A 31 3.94 -14.86 -6.47
C GLY A 31 3.95 -15.13 -7.96
N GLU A 32 5.15 -15.08 -8.52
CA GLU A 32 5.35 -15.10 -9.96
C GLU A 32 6.61 -15.86 -10.35
N PHE A 33 6.64 -16.33 -11.59
CA PHE A 33 7.78 -17.03 -12.17
C PHE A 33 7.87 -16.77 -13.66
N MET A 34 9.01 -17.16 -14.24
CA MET A 34 9.23 -17.06 -15.68
C MET A 34 10.01 -18.27 -16.19
N CYS A 35 9.48 -18.91 -17.24
CA CYS A 35 10.18 -19.98 -17.95
C CYS A 35 11.35 -19.42 -18.78
N ASN A 36 12.42 -20.21 -18.82
CA ASN A 36 13.64 -19.92 -19.56
C ASN A 36 14.20 -18.52 -19.26
N ALA A 37 14.38 -18.22 -17.97
CA ALA A 37 14.75 -16.89 -17.46
C ALA A 37 15.64 -17.00 -16.21
N GLN A 38 16.35 -15.90 -15.88
CA GLN A 38 17.07 -15.74 -14.63
C GLN A 38 16.38 -14.70 -13.73
N GLY A 39 16.79 -14.60 -12.47
CA GLY A 39 16.21 -13.64 -11.51
C GLY A 39 16.30 -12.18 -11.98
N GLU A 40 17.35 -11.84 -12.74
CA GLU A 40 17.54 -10.52 -13.34
C GLU A 40 16.40 -10.15 -14.32
N ASP A 41 15.90 -11.12 -15.09
CA ASP A 41 14.80 -10.88 -16.05
C ASP A 41 13.49 -10.51 -15.35
N ILE A 42 13.27 -11.03 -14.14
CA ILE A 42 12.08 -10.75 -13.32
C ILE A 42 12.20 -9.34 -12.73
N VAL A 43 13.37 -8.98 -12.21
CA VAL A 43 13.60 -7.65 -11.61
C VAL A 43 13.62 -6.55 -12.68
N ALA A 44 14.14 -6.84 -13.88
CA ALA A 44 14.23 -5.89 -14.97
C ALA A 44 12.88 -5.55 -15.61
N GLY A 45 11.85 -6.41 -15.46
CA GLY A 45 10.50 -6.16 -15.95
C GLY A 45 10.36 -6.08 -17.47
N ILE A 46 11.35 -6.60 -18.22
CA ILE A 46 11.35 -6.59 -19.70
C ILE A 46 10.28 -7.56 -20.25
N ARG A 47 10.06 -8.66 -19.53
CA ARG A 47 9.02 -9.66 -19.82
C ARG A 47 8.05 -9.72 -18.64
N THR A 48 6.77 -9.85 -18.94
CA THR A 48 5.73 -10.03 -17.91
C THR A 48 5.87 -11.42 -17.29
N PRO A 49 6.11 -11.54 -15.97
CA PRO A 49 6.11 -12.82 -15.29
C PRO A 49 4.71 -13.47 -15.30
N GLN A 50 4.69 -14.79 -15.15
CA GLN A 50 3.46 -15.57 -15.03
C GLN A 50 3.11 -15.75 -13.54
N PRO A 51 1.81 -15.78 -13.18
CA PRO A 51 1.42 -16.08 -11.81
C PRO A 51 1.86 -17.50 -11.44
N ILE A 52 2.29 -17.70 -10.20
CA ILE A 52 2.80 -19.00 -9.74
C ILE A 52 1.82 -20.17 -9.92
N SER A 53 0.52 -19.89 -10.00
CA SER A 53 -0.50 -20.89 -10.30
C SER A 53 -0.25 -21.63 -11.61
N ASP A 54 0.27 -20.96 -12.64
CA ASP A 54 0.50 -21.57 -13.95
C ASP A 54 1.60 -22.63 -13.89
N LEU A 55 2.51 -22.56 -12.92
CA LEU A 55 3.54 -23.58 -12.71
C LEU A 55 2.93 -24.95 -12.39
N ALA A 56 1.73 -24.99 -11.79
CA ALA A 56 1.02 -26.23 -11.53
C ALA A 56 0.65 -26.99 -12.82
N GLU A 57 0.46 -26.28 -13.93
CA GLU A 57 0.18 -26.86 -15.24
C GLU A 57 1.46 -27.16 -16.01
N ILE A 58 2.46 -26.26 -15.97
CA ILE A 58 3.69 -26.37 -16.77
C ILE A 58 4.67 -27.39 -16.16
N MET A 59 4.87 -27.35 -14.84
CA MET A 59 5.80 -28.21 -14.10
C MET A 59 5.17 -28.65 -12.76
N PRO A 60 4.14 -29.52 -12.77
CA PRO A 60 3.36 -29.89 -11.59
C PRO A 60 4.20 -30.44 -10.44
N GLN A 61 5.24 -31.22 -10.75
CA GLN A 61 6.15 -31.79 -9.74
C GLN A 61 6.92 -30.69 -9.00
N CYS A 62 7.45 -29.70 -9.72
CA CYS A 62 8.16 -28.58 -9.12
C CYS A 62 7.22 -27.67 -8.32
N TYR A 63 5.98 -27.46 -8.78
CA TYR A 63 4.98 -26.70 -8.03
C TYR A 63 4.65 -27.37 -6.70
N GLN A 64 4.42 -28.68 -6.70
CA GLN A 64 4.13 -29.44 -5.49
C GLN A 64 5.32 -29.41 -4.52
N GLU A 65 6.54 -29.63 -5.03
CA GLU A 65 7.76 -29.55 -4.23
C GLU A 65 7.96 -28.16 -3.61
N LEU A 66 7.73 -27.09 -4.38
CA LEU A 66 7.82 -25.71 -3.91
C LEU A 66 6.77 -25.40 -2.84
N SER A 67 5.53 -25.88 -3.02
CA SER A 67 4.45 -25.77 -2.03
C SER A 67 4.81 -26.50 -0.72
N ASP A 68 5.41 -27.67 -0.79
CA ASP A 68 5.80 -28.43 0.39
C ASP A 68 6.99 -27.77 1.12
N ILE A 69 7.95 -27.26 0.35
CA ILE A 69 9.09 -26.49 0.88
C ILE A 69 8.60 -25.21 1.56
N SER A 70 7.70 -24.44 0.93
CA SER A 70 7.21 -23.18 1.50
C SER A 70 6.50 -23.41 2.83
N GLN A 71 5.70 -24.48 2.94
CA GLN A 71 5.06 -24.88 4.20
C GLN A 71 6.08 -25.29 5.26
N ARG A 72 7.16 -26.01 4.88
CA ARG A 72 8.22 -26.39 5.82
C ARG A 72 8.99 -25.17 6.33
N LEU A 73 9.30 -24.23 5.45
CA LEU A 73 9.97 -22.98 5.81
C LEU A 73 9.08 -22.14 6.73
N GLU A 74 7.80 -21.99 6.40
CA GLU A 74 6.84 -21.27 7.24
C GLU A 74 6.71 -21.91 8.63
N ARG A 75 6.68 -23.24 8.74
CA ARG A 75 6.66 -23.94 10.03
C ARG A 75 7.97 -23.75 10.82
N HIS A 76 9.10 -23.73 10.13
CA HIS A 76 10.41 -23.59 10.74
C HIS A 76 10.61 -22.18 11.30
N PHE A 77 10.37 -21.16 10.49
CA PHE A 77 10.52 -19.76 10.86
C PHE A 77 9.31 -19.20 11.63
N LYS A 78 8.20 -19.94 11.64
CA LYS A 78 6.92 -19.55 12.25
C LYS A 78 6.40 -18.21 11.72
N ASP A 79 6.70 -17.91 10.46
CA ASP A 79 6.35 -16.65 9.85
C ASP A 79 6.20 -16.77 8.32
N LEU A 80 5.48 -15.82 7.71
CA LEU A 80 5.35 -15.68 6.25
C LEU A 80 6.75 -15.69 5.62
N GLN A 81 6.96 -16.54 4.63
CA GLN A 81 8.24 -16.62 3.92
C GLN A 81 8.14 -16.02 2.53
N ASP A 82 9.07 -15.14 2.19
CA ASP A 82 9.41 -14.68 0.85
C ASP A 82 10.59 -15.52 0.36
N ILE A 83 10.38 -16.28 -0.72
CA ILE A 83 11.22 -17.38 -1.18
C ILE A 83 11.60 -17.12 -2.64
N GLU A 84 12.90 -17.08 -2.91
CA GLU A 84 13.44 -17.02 -4.26
C GLU A 84 13.88 -18.42 -4.69
N PHE A 85 13.52 -18.84 -5.90
CA PHE A 85 13.81 -20.17 -6.40
C PHE A 85 14.24 -20.16 -7.87
N THR A 86 14.88 -21.26 -8.28
CA THR A 86 15.20 -21.56 -9.67
C THR A 86 14.92 -23.02 -9.96
N ILE A 87 14.35 -23.30 -11.13
CA ILE A 87 14.18 -24.64 -11.67
C ILE A 87 15.21 -24.79 -12.78
N GLN A 88 16.02 -25.84 -12.70
CA GLN A 88 16.99 -26.20 -13.74
C GLN A 88 16.67 -27.62 -14.22
N ASP A 89 16.20 -27.72 -15.47
CA ASP A 89 15.81 -28.98 -16.12
C ASP A 89 14.89 -29.87 -15.26
N GLY A 90 13.83 -29.25 -14.72
CA GLY A 90 12.84 -29.92 -13.87
C GLY A 90 13.29 -30.17 -12.43
N LYS A 91 14.46 -29.67 -12.01
CA LYS A 91 14.91 -29.74 -10.60
C LYS A 91 14.78 -28.39 -9.92
N LEU A 92 14.04 -28.34 -8.81
CA LEU A 92 13.85 -27.14 -8.00
C LEU A 92 15.05 -26.87 -7.09
N TRP A 93 15.41 -25.60 -6.96
CA TRP A 93 16.43 -25.10 -6.06
C TRP A 93 15.92 -23.84 -5.35
N VAL A 94 16.00 -23.82 -4.02
CA VAL A 94 15.76 -22.61 -3.22
C VAL A 94 17.05 -21.83 -3.13
N LEU A 95 17.00 -20.55 -3.49
CA LEU A 95 18.16 -19.67 -3.46
C LEU A 95 18.19 -18.81 -2.19
N GLN A 96 17.02 -18.32 -1.78
CA GLN A 96 16.86 -17.45 -0.62
C GLN A 96 15.51 -17.68 0.03
N THR A 97 15.45 -17.48 1.35
CA THR A 97 14.20 -17.30 2.09
C THR A 97 14.40 -16.21 3.13
N ARG A 98 13.37 -15.41 3.37
CA ARG A 98 13.35 -14.39 4.42
C ARG A 98 11.93 -14.17 4.92
N ALA A 99 11.80 -13.45 6.03
CA ALA A 99 10.49 -12.98 6.48
C ALA A 99 9.84 -12.08 5.41
N GLY A 100 8.64 -12.46 4.98
CA GLY A 100 7.91 -11.73 3.95
C GLY A 100 7.37 -10.40 4.46
N LYS A 101 7.62 -9.33 3.71
CA LYS A 101 6.91 -8.06 3.89
C LYS A 101 5.45 -8.25 3.50
N ARG A 102 4.55 -7.53 4.18
CA ARG A 102 3.11 -7.71 4.08
C ARG A 102 2.36 -6.48 4.56
N THR A 103 1.09 -6.36 4.21
CA THR A 103 0.20 -5.32 4.75
C THR A 103 -0.12 -5.60 6.22
N ALA A 104 -0.52 -4.57 6.96
CA ALA A 104 -1.03 -4.72 8.33
C ALA A 104 -2.19 -5.74 8.40
N GLN A 105 -3.12 -5.68 7.44
CA GLN A 105 -4.26 -6.60 7.35
C GLN A 105 -3.81 -8.05 7.15
N ALA A 106 -2.88 -8.29 6.23
CA ALA A 106 -2.29 -9.60 6.03
C ALA A 106 -1.55 -10.07 7.29
N GLY A 107 -0.77 -9.20 7.93
CA GLY A 107 -0.06 -9.51 9.18
C GLY A 107 -0.98 -10.03 10.28
N VAL A 108 -2.08 -9.31 10.55
CA VAL A 108 -3.09 -9.74 11.55
C VAL A 108 -3.73 -11.07 11.16
N LYS A 109 -4.18 -11.22 9.91
CA LYS A 109 -4.84 -12.44 9.45
C LYS A 109 -3.91 -13.66 9.50
N ILE A 110 -2.64 -13.47 9.11
CA ILE A 110 -1.60 -14.50 9.16
C ILE A 110 -1.32 -14.90 10.61
N ALA A 111 -1.12 -13.94 11.53
CA ALA A 111 -0.87 -14.23 12.94
C ALA A 111 -2.04 -15.02 13.57
N ILE A 112 -3.29 -14.63 13.27
CA ILE A 112 -4.49 -15.36 13.72
C ILE A 112 -4.52 -16.77 13.13
N ALA A 113 -4.25 -16.92 11.83
CA ALA A 113 -4.24 -18.22 11.16
C ALA A 113 -3.16 -19.14 11.73
N MET A 114 -1.93 -18.66 11.89
CA MET A 114 -0.83 -19.42 12.49
C MET A 114 -1.13 -19.83 13.93
N ALA A 115 -1.80 -18.99 14.72
CA ALA A 115 -2.24 -19.34 16.06
C ALA A 115 -3.31 -20.44 16.06
N ARG A 116 -4.26 -20.39 15.12
CA ARG A 116 -5.29 -21.43 14.93
C ARG A 116 -4.68 -22.76 14.47
N GLU A 117 -3.67 -22.69 13.59
CA GLU A 117 -2.87 -23.81 13.10
C GLU A 117 -1.90 -24.36 14.16
N LYS A 118 -1.83 -23.74 15.35
CA LYS A 118 -0.91 -24.08 16.45
C LYS A 118 0.58 -23.99 16.07
N LEU A 119 0.91 -23.19 15.06
CA LEU A 119 2.31 -22.89 14.69
C LEU A 119 2.96 -21.93 15.69
N ILE A 120 2.15 -21.01 16.21
CA ILE A 120 2.52 -20.05 17.26
C ILE A 120 1.45 -20.07 18.36
N SER A 121 1.83 -19.67 19.56
CA SER A 121 0.89 -19.43 20.66
C SER A 121 0.10 -18.14 20.44
N ARG A 122 -1.04 -17.99 21.13
CA ARG A 122 -1.81 -16.74 21.13
C ARG A 122 -0.97 -15.54 21.62
N LYS A 123 -0.05 -15.77 22.56
CA LYS A 123 0.83 -14.72 23.09
C LYS A 123 1.87 -14.29 22.06
N GLU A 124 2.44 -15.23 21.30
CA GLU A 124 3.32 -14.92 20.18
C GLU A 124 2.55 -14.15 19.11
N ALA A 125 1.36 -14.61 18.71
CA ALA A 125 0.52 -13.92 17.71
C ALA A 125 0.21 -12.46 18.07
N LEU A 126 -0.03 -12.15 19.35
CA LEU A 126 -0.19 -10.76 19.81
C LEU A 126 1.08 -9.92 19.67
N ARG A 127 2.26 -10.53 19.82
CA ARG A 127 3.55 -9.83 19.66
C ARG A 127 3.98 -9.70 18.20
N TYR A 128 3.38 -10.47 17.30
CA TYR A 128 3.61 -10.40 15.85
C TYR A 128 3.01 -9.15 15.21
N ILE A 129 2.00 -8.55 15.84
CA ILE A 129 1.29 -7.39 15.31
C ILE A 129 1.86 -6.15 15.98
N ALA A 130 2.46 -5.27 15.20
CA ALA A 130 2.96 -4.00 15.71
C ALA A 130 1.77 -3.08 16.06
N PRO A 131 1.83 -2.25 17.12
CA PRO A 131 0.79 -1.28 17.42
C PRO A 131 0.43 -0.38 16.23
N GLU A 132 1.44 0.00 15.44
CA GLU A 132 1.29 0.83 14.24
C GLU A 132 0.45 0.13 13.14
N ASP A 133 0.54 -1.20 13.04
CA ASP A 133 -0.28 -1.98 12.10
C ASP A 133 -1.76 -1.96 12.51
N ILE A 134 -2.06 -1.95 13.82
CA ILE A 134 -3.44 -1.81 14.31
C ILE A 134 -3.98 -0.43 13.96
N GLU A 135 -3.20 0.63 14.15
CA GLU A 135 -3.62 1.99 13.76
C GLU A 135 -3.96 2.05 12.28
N GLN A 136 -3.14 1.46 11.40
CA GLN A 136 -3.42 1.38 9.96
C GLN A 136 -4.78 0.76 9.63
N LEU A 137 -5.19 -0.25 10.39
CA LEU A 137 -6.47 -0.94 10.20
C LEU A 137 -7.69 -0.15 10.65
N LEU A 138 -7.49 0.90 11.46
CA LEU A 138 -8.57 1.77 11.92
C LEU A 138 -8.90 2.87 10.90
N TYR A 139 -8.00 3.15 9.96
CA TYR A 139 -8.23 4.19 8.97
C TYR A 139 -9.07 3.68 7.80
N PRO A 140 -10.01 4.50 7.28
CA PRO A 140 -10.67 4.23 6.02
C PRO A 140 -9.66 4.01 4.89
N THR A 141 -9.94 3.05 4.00
CA THR A 141 -9.12 2.74 2.82
C THR A 141 -9.94 2.88 1.55
N LEU A 142 -9.27 3.11 0.42
CA LEU A 142 -9.90 3.09 -0.90
C LEU A 142 -10.14 1.66 -1.35
N ASP A 143 -11.28 1.44 -2.01
CA ASP A 143 -11.55 0.18 -2.71
C ASP A 143 -10.44 -0.10 -3.74
N PRO A 144 -9.70 -1.21 -3.62
CA PRO A 144 -8.60 -1.53 -4.53
C PRO A 144 -9.06 -1.92 -5.93
N THR A 145 -10.34 -2.23 -6.13
CA THR A 145 -10.90 -2.67 -7.42
C THR A 145 -11.26 -1.51 -8.34
N VAL A 146 -11.32 -0.30 -7.82
CA VAL A 146 -11.70 0.89 -8.61
C VAL A 146 -10.45 1.50 -9.24
N GLU A 147 -10.50 1.76 -10.54
CA GLU A 147 -9.43 2.47 -11.25
C GLU A 147 -9.21 3.87 -10.62
N LYS A 148 -7.95 4.18 -10.31
CA LYS A 148 -7.57 5.38 -9.58
C LYS A 148 -6.85 6.33 -10.53
N GLU A 149 -7.46 7.47 -10.83
CA GLU A 149 -6.76 8.57 -11.50
C GLU A 149 -6.01 9.39 -10.45
N VAL A 150 -4.68 9.37 -10.50
CA VAL A 150 -3.83 10.16 -9.61
C VAL A 150 -3.58 11.54 -10.21
N ILE A 151 -4.15 12.57 -9.59
CA ILE A 151 -4.10 13.96 -10.09
C ILE A 151 -2.78 14.66 -9.72
N ALA A 152 -2.26 14.40 -8.52
CA ALA A 152 -0.99 14.92 -8.02
C ALA A 152 -0.51 14.05 -6.86
N THR A 153 0.80 14.11 -6.54
CA THR A 153 1.38 13.40 -5.40
C THR A 153 2.02 14.34 -4.37
N GLY A 154 1.88 14.01 -3.09
CA GLY A 154 2.54 14.72 -1.98
C GLY A 154 3.07 13.79 -0.90
N LEU A 155 3.58 14.38 0.19
CA LEU A 155 4.07 13.66 1.35
C LEU A 155 2.89 13.25 2.26
N PRO A 156 2.72 11.95 2.58
CA PRO A 156 1.68 11.50 3.50
C PRO A 156 2.03 11.95 4.92
N ALA A 157 1.38 13.03 5.39
CA ALA A 157 1.65 13.62 6.70
C ALA A 157 0.84 12.95 7.82
N SER A 158 -0.39 12.55 7.50
CA SER A 158 -1.31 11.86 8.40
C SER A 158 -2.13 10.83 7.61
N PRO A 159 -2.20 9.57 8.07
CA PRO A 159 -2.77 8.46 7.33
C PRO A 159 -4.29 8.52 7.15
N GLY A 160 -4.80 7.60 6.33
CA GLY A 160 -6.23 7.39 6.06
C GLY A 160 -6.71 7.95 4.73
N VAL A 161 -8.01 7.83 4.49
CA VAL A 161 -8.66 8.30 3.26
C VAL A 161 -9.77 9.28 3.59
N ALA A 162 -9.77 10.42 2.91
CA ALA A 162 -10.76 11.48 3.09
C ALA A 162 -11.29 11.94 1.72
N SER A 163 -12.61 11.92 1.51
CA SER A 163 -13.22 12.34 0.23
C SER A 163 -14.26 13.42 0.45
N GLY A 164 -14.02 14.62 -0.05
CA GLY A 164 -14.90 15.76 0.21
C GLY A 164 -14.76 16.88 -0.82
N LYS A 165 -15.61 17.90 -0.66
CA LYS A 165 -15.59 19.11 -1.48
C LYS A 165 -14.41 19.99 -1.11
N ILE A 166 -13.75 20.56 -2.11
CA ILE A 166 -12.64 21.50 -1.90
C ILE A 166 -13.17 22.81 -1.34
N ILE A 167 -12.55 23.29 -0.26
CA ILE A 167 -12.71 24.64 0.29
C ILE A 167 -11.32 25.24 0.55
N PHE A 168 -11.12 26.50 0.21
CA PHE A 168 -9.84 27.20 0.36
C PHE A 168 -9.78 28.12 1.59
N ASP A 169 -10.94 28.60 2.05
CA ASP A 169 -11.07 29.47 3.21
C ASP A 169 -11.42 28.67 4.48
N PRO A 170 -10.62 28.76 5.56
CA PRO A 170 -10.83 27.99 6.77
C PRO A 170 -12.07 28.44 7.58
N GLU A 171 -12.42 29.73 7.54
CA GLU A 171 -13.59 30.25 8.27
C GLU A 171 -14.88 29.80 7.60
N GLU A 172 -14.94 29.90 6.28
CA GLU A 172 -16.03 29.40 5.45
C GLU A 172 -16.22 27.89 5.65
N LEU A 173 -15.12 27.11 5.62
CA LEU A 173 -15.20 25.67 5.86
C LEU A 173 -15.82 25.39 7.24
N ALA A 174 -15.38 26.11 8.28
CA ALA A 174 -15.93 25.96 9.62
C ALA A 174 -17.41 26.36 9.73
N GLN A 175 -17.90 27.28 8.88
CA GLN A 175 -19.31 27.62 8.79
C GLN A 175 -20.10 26.52 8.07
N LEU A 176 -19.69 26.12 6.86
CA LEU A 176 -20.35 25.10 6.05
C LEU A 176 -20.45 23.76 6.81
N ALA A 177 -19.43 23.39 7.57
CA ALA A 177 -19.45 22.18 8.38
C ALA A 177 -20.51 22.20 9.50
N ARG A 178 -20.96 23.38 9.96
CA ARG A 178 -22.06 23.51 10.93
C ARG A 178 -23.43 23.37 10.28
N GLU A 179 -23.54 23.77 9.02
CA GLU A 179 -24.77 23.63 8.23
C GLU A 179 -25.05 22.14 7.92
N GLY A 180 -23.98 21.36 7.75
CA GLY A 180 -24.04 19.90 7.61
C GLY A 180 -24.40 19.43 6.20
N GLY A 181 -24.33 18.11 5.97
CA GLY A 181 -24.73 17.47 4.71
C GLY A 181 -23.60 17.16 3.73
N ASP A 182 -22.44 17.79 3.87
CA ASP A 182 -21.26 17.54 3.03
C ASP A 182 -20.00 17.35 3.87
N GLU A 183 -19.04 16.61 3.31
CA GLU A 183 -17.68 16.49 3.85
C GLU A 183 -16.74 17.40 3.05
N PHE A 184 -15.77 18.02 3.74
CA PHE A 184 -14.91 19.06 3.16
C PHE A 184 -13.44 18.75 3.29
N ILE A 185 -12.68 19.13 2.27
CA ILE A 185 -11.22 19.12 2.23
C ILE A 185 -10.72 20.55 2.23
N LEU A 186 -9.88 20.88 3.22
CA LEU A 186 -9.19 22.17 3.26
C LEU A 186 -7.97 22.13 2.33
N VAL A 187 -7.92 23.02 1.35
CA VAL A 187 -6.81 23.16 0.39
C VAL A 187 -6.13 24.52 0.59
N ARG A 188 -4.83 24.51 0.93
CA ARG A 188 -4.06 25.73 1.28
C ARG A 188 -2.66 25.67 0.69
N ASN A 189 -2.04 26.81 0.39
CA ASN A 189 -0.60 26.79 0.03
C ASN A 189 0.27 26.29 1.20
N LYS A 190 -0.06 26.75 2.40
CA LYS A 190 0.52 26.38 3.70
C LYS A 190 -0.52 26.70 4.78
N THR A 191 -0.43 26.05 5.94
CA THR A 191 -1.30 26.39 7.08
C THR A 191 -0.57 27.14 8.19
N SER A 192 -1.32 27.91 8.98
CA SER A 192 -0.93 28.60 10.21
C SER A 192 -1.93 28.30 11.34
N ALA A 193 -1.67 28.82 12.54
CA ALA A 193 -2.57 28.67 13.68
C ALA A 193 -3.98 29.24 13.43
N ASP A 194 -4.10 30.25 12.57
CA ASP A 194 -5.37 30.89 12.23
C ASP A 194 -6.29 29.95 11.43
N ASP A 195 -5.72 28.96 10.72
CA ASP A 195 -6.49 27.96 9.97
C ASP A 195 -7.13 26.88 10.86
N PHE A 196 -6.87 26.88 12.18
CA PHE A 196 -7.31 25.82 13.09
C PHE A 196 -8.83 25.54 13.07
N PRO A 197 -9.74 26.54 13.03
CA PRO A 197 -11.17 26.28 12.90
C PRO A 197 -11.52 25.46 11.66
N GLY A 198 -10.90 25.78 10.52
CA GLY A 198 -11.08 25.06 9.25
C GLY A 198 -10.48 23.66 9.29
N ILE A 199 -9.26 23.51 9.80
CA ILE A 199 -8.60 22.20 9.97
C ILE A 199 -9.45 21.28 10.85
N ARG A 200 -10.04 21.82 11.93
CA ARG A 200 -10.90 21.05 12.83
C ARG A 200 -12.16 20.54 12.13
N ALA A 201 -12.74 21.36 11.26
CA ALA A 201 -13.99 21.09 10.56
C ALA A 201 -13.80 20.21 9.31
N ALA A 202 -12.62 20.23 8.68
CA ALA A 202 -12.33 19.43 7.50
C ALA A 202 -12.15 17.94 7.84
N ILE A 203 -12.50 17.04 6.92
CA ILE A 203 -12.18 15.60 7.05
C ILE A 203 -10.77 15.28 6.55
N GLY A 204 -10.17 16.19 5.78
CA GLY A 204 -8.79 16.08 5.33
C GLY A 204 -8.19 17.42 4.91
N VAL A 205 -6.87 17.46 4.83
CA VAL A 205 -6.10 18.67 4.49
C VAL A 205 -5.10 18.37 3.38
N LEU A 206 -5.02 19.26 2.39
CA LEU A 206 -4.04 19.24 1.32
C LEU A 206 -3.26 20.56 1.31
N THR A 207 -1.93 20.46 1.31
CA THR A 207 -1.07 21.64 1.11
C THR A 207 -0.10 21.51 -0.06
N ALA A 208 0.10 22.60 -0.81
CA ALA A 208 1.08 22.66 -1.89
C ALA A 208 2.53 22.61 -1.36
N THR A 209 2.76 23.22 -0.19
CA THR A 209 4.08 23.27 0.45
C THR A 209 4.04 22.71 1.88
N GLY A 210 5.21 22.37 2.42
CA GLY A 210 5.37 21.84 3.77
C GLY A 210 5.88 20.39 3.80
N GLY A 211 6.60 20.05 4.86
CA GLY A 211 7.08 18.69 5.11
C GLY A 211 6.26 17.96 6.18
N ILE A 212 6.64 16.71 6.47
CA ILE A 212 6.00 15.85 7.49
C ILE A 212 6.04 16.38 8.93
N THR A 213 6.79 17.47 9.18
CA THR A 213 6.91 18.22 10.44
C THR A 213 6.27 19.61 10.37
N SER A 214 5.62 19.96 9.25
CA SER A 214 4.93 21.25 9.09
C SER A 214 3.71 21.39 10.01
N HIS A 215 3.23 22.62 10.17
CA HIS A 215 2.04 22.91 10.97
C HIS A 215 0.84 22.01 10.60
N ALA A 216 0.52 21.92 9.30
CA ALA A 216 -0.53 21.03 8.79
C ALA A 216 -0.31 19.60 9.27
N ALA A 217 0.89 19.04 9.08
CA ALA A 217 1.21 17.66 9.42
C ALA A 217 1.05 17.35 10.91
N VAL A 218 1.56 18.23 11.78
CA VAL A 218 1.52 18.03 13.25
C VAL A 218 0.08 18.11 13.77
N VAL A 219 -0.67 19.13 13.35
CA VAL A 219 -2.04 19.36 13.83
C VAL A 219 -2.98 18.24 13.35
N THR A 220 -2.94 17.88 12.07
CA THR A 220 -3.84 16.84 11.54
C THR A 220 -3.55 15.46 12.11
N ARG A 221 -2.27 15.14 12.37
CA ARG A 221 -1.89 13.86 13.00
C ARG A 221 -2.45 13.75 14.41
N GLY A 222 -2.33 14.81 15.21
CA GLY A 222 -2.92 14.84 16.56
C GLY A 222 -4.46 14.75 16.57
N MET A 223 -5.11 15.06 15.44
CA MET A 223 -6.56 15.02 15.28
C MET A 223 -7.07 13.78 14.51
N GLY A 224 -6.18 12.88 14.06
CA GLY A 224 -6.54 11.71 13.27
C GLY A 224 -7.17 12.03 11.91
N LYS A 225 -6.86 13.20 11.32
CA LYS A 225 -7.38 13.62 10.01
C LYS A 225 -6.39 13.29 8.92
N THR A 226 -6.87 12.83 7.76
CA THR A 226 -6.01 12.56 6.61
C THR A 226 -5.35 13.83 6.11
N CYS A 227 -4.04 13.77 5.90
CA CYS A 227 -3.29 14.95 5.51
C CYS A 227 -2.16 14.58 4.57
N ILE A 228 -2.07 15.31 3.48
CA ILE A 228 -0.96 15.24 2.55
C ILE A 228 -0.43 16.66 2.37
N VAL A 229 0.88 16.79 2.51
CA VAL A 229 1.59 18.07 2.49
C VAL A 229 2.64 18.08 1.40
N GLY A 230 3.03 19.26 0.93
CA GLY A 230 4.11 19.37 -0.05
C GLY A 230 3.76 18.73 -1.39
N ALA A 231 2.50 18.84 -1.82
CA ALA A 231 2.09 18.44 -3.16
C ALA A 231 2.64 19.44 -4.19
N SER A 232 3.92 19.35 -4.53
CA SER A 232 4.61 20.31 -5.41
C SER A 232 4.05 20.32 -6.85
N GLY A 233 3.32 19.29 -7.25
CA GLY A 233 2.66 19.19 -8.55
C GLY A 233 1.37 20.02 -8.68
N ILE A 234 0.93 20.72 -7.62
CA ILE A 234 -0.24 21.61 -7.68
C ILE A 234 0.13 23.07 -7.48
N ASN A 235 -0.60 23.96 -8.16
CA ASN A 235 -0.50 25.41 -7.98
C ASN A 235 -1.85 25.94 -7.46
N ILE A 236 -1.89 26.42 -6.22
CA ILE A 236 -3.11 26.86 -5.55
C ILE A 236 -3.25 28.38 -5.63
N ASN A 237 -4.37 28.85 -6.18
CA ASN A 237 -4.79 30.25 -6.15
C ASN A 237 -5.99 30.41 -5.21
N GLU A 238 -5.72 30.84 -3.98
CA GLU A 238 -6.74 31.01 -2.93
C GLU A 238 -7.73 32.13 -3.25
N VAL A 239 -7.30 33.19 -3.96
CA VAL A 239 -8.19 34.31 -4.35
C VAL A 239 -9.20 33.89 -5.41
N ARG A 240 -8.77 33.04 -6.35
CA ARG A 240 -9.65 32.48 -7.39
C ARG A 240 -10.37 31.20 -6.94
N GLU A 241 -10.11 30.74 -5.72
CA GLU A 241 -10.63 29.48 -5.17
C GLU A 241 -10.48 28.30 -6.14
N GLU A 242 -9.28 28.16 -6.70
CA GLU A 242 -8.92 27.08 -7.62
C GLU A 242 -7.48 26.59 -7.42
N PHE A 243 -7.22 25.34 -7.79
CA PHE A 243 -5.85 24.86 -7.98
C PHE A 243 -5.68 24.14 -9.32
N VAL A 244 -4.46 24.20 -9.84
CA VAL A 244 -4.08 23.56 -11.09
C VAL A 244 -3.20 22.35 -10.80
N ALA A 245 -3.51 21.22 -11.41
CA ALA A 245 -2.69 20.00 -11.36
C ALA A 245 -2.50 19.48 -12.79
N GLY A 246 -1.27 19.55 -13.32
CA GLY A 246 -1.00 19.33 -14.73
C GLY A 246 -1.82 20.28 -15.62
N ASN A 247 -2.68 19.73 -16.48
CA ASN A 247 -3.53 20.50 -17.41
C ASN A 247 -4.97 20.69 -16.90
N ARG A 248 -5.25 20.34 -15.65
CA ARG A 248 -6.62 20.37 -15.08
C ARG A 248 -6.74 21.44 -14.00
N ILE A 249 -7.91 22.07 -13.94
CA ILE A 249 -8.27 23.08 -12.94
C ILE A 249 -9.36 22.48 -12.04
N PHE A 250 -9.16 22.58 -10.74
CA PHE A 250 -10.09 22.15 -9.70
C PHE A 250 -10.54 23.38 -8.93
N ARG A 251 -11.85 23.51 -8.73
CA ARG A 251 -12.45 24.68 -8.09
C ARG A 251 -13.09 24.30 -6.77
N LYS A 252 -13.40 25.32 -5.98
CA LYS A 252 -14.24 25.17 -4.80
C LYS A 252 -15.52 24.40 -5.11
N GLY A 253 -15.87 23.47 -4.22
CA GLY A 253 -17.02 22.60 -4.36
C GLY A 253 -16.77 21.33 -5.20
N ASP A 254 -15.70 21.26 -6.00
CA ASP A 254 -15.31 20.02 -6.67
C ASP A 254 -14.90 18.96 -5.63
N TYR A 255 -15.22 17.71 -5.89
CA TYR A 255 -14.82 16.60 -5.03
C TYR A 255 -13.39 16.16 -5.29
N ILE A 256 -12.63 16.02 -4.22
CA ILE A 256 -11.36 15.31 -4.21
C ILE A 256 -11.31 14.25 -3.11
N THR A 257 -10.56 13.19 -3.35
CA THR A 257 -10.23 12.16 -2.38
C THR A 257 -8.75 12.20 -2.07
N LEU A 258 -8.34 12.18 -0.81
CA LEU A 258 -6.97 12.12 -0.35
C LEU A 258 -6.66 10.70 0.12
N ASP A 259 -5.52 10.14 -0.26
CA ASP A 259 -5.00 8.87 0.27
C ASP A 259 -3.69 9.10 1.03
N GLY A 260 -3.74 9.10 2.35
CA GLY A 260 -2.59 9.29 3.23
C GLY A 260 -1.80 8.02 3.54
N THR A 261 -2.14 6.86 2.94
CA THR A 261 -1.57 5.56 3.34
C THR A 261 -0.36 5.11 2.52
N GLU A 262 -0.27 5.40 1.21
CA GLU A 262 0.94 5.15 0.38
C GLU A 262 0.93 5.99 -0.93
N ARG A 263 2.07 6.64 -1.27
CA ARG A 263 2.28 7.62 -2.39
C ARG A 263 1.03 8.48 -2.67
N GLY A 264 0.78 9.42 -1.76
CA GLY A 264 -0.50 10.11 -1.65
C GLY A 264 -0.95 10.77 -2.94
N GLY A 265 -1.91 10.13 -3.59
CA GLY A 265 -2.57 10.57 -4.81
C GLY A 265 -3.98 11.04 -4.51
N TYR A 266 -4.47 12.01 -5.30
CA TYR A 266 -5.83 12.51 -5.18
C TYR A 266 -6.72 12.13 -6.37
N ARG A 267 -8.01 11.85 -6.11
CA ARG A 267 -9.03 11.43 -7.10
C ARG A 267 -10.22 12.39 -7.15
N ARG A 268 -10.89 12.54 -8.30
CA ARG A 268 -12.28 13.05 -8.40
C ARG A 268 -13.27 11.85 -8.47
N LYS A 269 -14.44 11.97 -7.83
CA LYS A 269 -15.54 11.01 -8.07
C LYS A 269 -16.05 11.14 -9.51
#